data_AF-A0A3M0G9F6-F1
#
_entry.id   AF-A0A3M0G9F6-F1
#
_cell.length_a   1.000
_cell.length_b   1.000
_cell.length_c   1.000
_cell.angle_alpha   90.00
_cell.angle_beta   90.00
_cell.angle_gamma   90.00
#
_symmetry.space_group_name_H-M   'P 1'
#
loop_
_entity.id
_entity.type
_entity.pdbx_description
1 polymer ?
#
loop_
_entity_poly.entity_id
_entity_poly.type
_entity_poly.pdbx_seq_one_letter_code
_entity_poly.pdbx_strand_id
1 'polypeptide(L)'
;MGVPAPSLVMATLPAPLAAVLGLQLLGAAGEEIGWRGVVQPLLERRFTVMVSGVITGLLFGLGHFYVLPAAGALAYGVFVVSAVGMSVSLAVVTAGRALIPRIALATCFHWLVNSAMLLLFSDGDVSLLWTINLAIAAVATAGGALLLFMSGRRGESH
;
A
#
# COMPACT_ATOMS: atom_id res chain seq x y z
N MET A 1 34.37 19.65 14.99
CA MET A 1 33.54 19.20 16.13
C MET A 1 32.10 19.39 15.72
N GLY A 2 31.47 18.36 15.15
CA GLY A 2 30.12 18.45 14.58
C GLY A 2 29.09 18.44 15.70
N VAL A 3 28.20 19.42 15.70
CA VAL A 3 27.02 19.41 16.59
C VAL A 3 26.18 18.20 16.16
N PRO A 4 25.93 17.20 17.02
CA PRO A 4 25.01 16.14 16.67
C PRO A 4 23.64 16.77 16.40
N ALA A 5 23.03 16.42 15.26
CA ALA A 5 21.64 16.76 15.00
C ALA A 5 20.81 16.33 16.22
N PRO A 6 19.83 17.14 16.67
CA PRO A 6 19.04 16.78 17.83
C PRO A 6 18.37 15.43 17.53
N SER A 7 18.85 14.40 18.22
CA SER A 7 18.17 13.11 18.30
C SER A 7 16.77 13.42 18.81
N LEU A 8 15.75 13.14 18.01
CA LEU A 8 14.36 13.22 18.43
C LEU A 8 14.23 12.40 19.71
N VAL A 9 14.16 13.09 20.84
CA VAL A 9 14.04 12.46 22.14
C VAL A 9 12.66 11.82 22.16
N MET A 10 12.64 10.49 22.08
CA MET A 10 11.46 9.60 22.19
C MET A 10 10.65 9.79 23.50
N ALA A 11 10.99 10.77 24.35
CA ALA A 11 10.49 10.92 25.72
C ALA A 11 9.18 11.73 25.87
N THR A 12 8.40 11.92 24.79
CA THR A 12 7.02 12.44 24.89
C THR A 12 6.06 11.57 24.09
N LEU A 13 5.60 10.46 24.67
CA LEU A 13 4.54 9.56 24.17
C LEU A 13 3.41 9.62 25.22
N PRO A 14 2.09 9.74 24.88
CA PRO A 14 1.34 9.02 23.84
C PRO A 14 0.48 9.89 22.89
N ALA A 15 0.22 11.15 23.24
CA ALA A 15 -0.58 12.08 22.41
C ALA A 15 0.03 12.32 21.02
N PRO A 16 1.38 12.39 20.84
CA PRO A 16 1.96 12.57 19.52
C PRO A 16 1.83 11.34 18.62
N LEU A 17 1.99 10.12 19.18
CA LEU A 17 1.88 8.90 18.39
C LEU A 17 0.42 8.63 17.98
N ALA A 18 -0.53 8.77 18.91
CA ALA A 18 -1.94 8.62 18.59
C ALA A 18 -2.39 9.63 17.52
N ALA A 19 -1.91 10.88 17.60
CA ALA A 19 -2.16 11.89 16.59
C ALA A 19 -1.55 11.50 15.22
N VAL A 20 -0.31 11.03 15.19
CA VAL A 20 0.34 10.58 13.94
C VAL A 20 -0.40 9.41 13.32
N LEU A 21 -0.76 8.39 14.12
CA LEU A 21 -1.52 7.23 13.64
C LEU A 21 -2.91 7.63 13.15
N GLY A 22 -3.58 8.54 13.85
CA GLY A 22 -4.88 9.09 13.44
C GLY A 22 -4.80 9.88 12.13
N LEU A 23 -3.77 10.72 11.98
CA LEU A 23 -3.54 11.46 10.73
C LEU A 23 -3.17 10.52 9.57
N GLN A 24 -2.39 9.47 9.83
CA GLN A 24 -2.11 8.43 8.82
C GLN A 24 -3.38 7.68 8.42
N LEU A 25 -4.29 7.40 9.36
CA LEU A 25 -5.57 6.75 9.05
C LEU A 25 -6.43 7.65 8.15
N LEU A 26 -6.49 8.95 8.45
CA LEU A 26 -7.19 9.93 7.62
C LEU A 26 -6.57 10.06 6.23
N GLY A 27 -5.23 10.09 6.15
CA GLY A 27 -4.49 10.10 4.88
C GLY A 27 -4.78 8.85 4.05
N ALA A 28 -4.63 7.67 4.65
CA ALA A 28 -4.96 6.40 4.01
C ALA A 28 -6.42 6.38 3.53
N ALA A 29 -7.37 6.82 4.36
CA ALA A 29 -8.78 6.88 3.97
C ALA A 29 -9.01 7.79 2.76
N GLY A 30 -8.42 8.99 2.75
CA GLY A 30 -8.52 9.94 1.64
C GLY A 30 -7.96 9.38 0.34
N GLU A 31 -6.79 8.75 0.41
CA GLU A 31 -6.18 8.09 -0.74
C GLU A 31 -7.05 6.92 -1.25
N GLU A 32 -7.52 6.04 -0.36
CA GLU A 32 -8.30 4.87 -0.74
C GLU A 32 -9.69 5.21 -1.30
N ILE A 33 -10.30 6.32 -0.84
CA ILE A 33 -11.53 6.86 -1.48
C ILE A 33 -11.26 7.20 -2.94
N GLY A 34 -10.13 7.84 -3.26
CA GLY A 34 -9.73 8.13 -4.63
C GLY A 34 -9.41 6.86 -5.42
N TRP A 35 -8.49 6.04 -4.92
CA TRP A 35 -7.97 4.90 -5.67
C TRP A 35 -8.97 3.76 -5.80
N ARG A 36 -9.59 3.34 -4.69
CA ARG A 36 -10.51 2.18 -4.66
C ARG A 36 -11.96 2.59 -4.80
N GLY A 37 -12.28 3.86 -4.52
CA GLY A 37 -13.61 4.41 -4.71
C GLY A 37 -13.87 5.01 -6.10
N VAL A 38 -12.84 5.51 -6.79
CA VAL A 38 -13.00 6.18 -8.10
C VAL A 38 -12.14 5.55 -9.20
N VAL A 39 -10.81 5.60 -9.08
CA VAL A 39 -9.89 5.23 -10.17
C VAL A 39 -10.04 3.76 -10.57
N GLN A 40 -9.92 2.84 -9.62
CA GLN A 40 -9.97 1.42 -9.91
C GLN A 40 -11.35 0.96 -10.41
N PRO A 41 -12.49 1.40 -9.82
CA PRO A 41 -13.82 1.13 -10.40
C PRO A 41 -14.01 1.66 -11.82
N LEU A 42 -13.46 2.83 -12.16
CA LEU A 42 -13.51 3.36 -13.52
C LEU A 42 -12.70 2.51 -14.50
N LEU A 43 -11.53 2.02 -14.08
CA LEU A 43 -10.71 1.10 -14.88
C LEU A 43 -11.40 -0.26 -15.07
N GLU A 44 -12.05 -0.79 -14.04
CA GLU A 44 -12.82 -2.06 -14.08
C GLU A 44 -14.00 -2.03 -15.06
N ARG A 45 -14.46 -0.85 -15.51
CA ARG A 45 -15.45 -0.74 -16.60
C ARG A 45 -14.89 -1.10 -17.98
N ARG A 46 -13.56 -1.12 -18.13
CA ARG A 46 -12.88 -1.35 -19.42
C ARG A 46 -11.86 -2.48 -19.38
N PHE A 47 -11.34 -2.79 -18.20
CA PHE A 47 -10.29 -3.77 -18.00
C PHE A 47 -10.71 -4.82 -16.97
N THR A 48 -9.99 -5.94 -16.95
CA THR A 48 -10.17 -6.98 -15.92
C THR A 48 -9.74 -6.42 -14.56
N VAL A 49 -10.29 -6.99 -13.46
CA VAL A 49 -9.92 -6.60 -12.09
C VAL A 49 -8.40 -6.60 -11.88
N MET A 50 -7.69 -7.59 -12.43
CA MET A 50 -6.23 -7.69 -12.33
C MET A 50 -5.54 -6.52 -13.05
N VAL A 51 -5.91 -6.24 -14.30
CA VAL A 51 -5.31 -5.15 -15.09
C VAL A 51 -5.63 -3.80 -14.45
N SER A 52 -6.84 -3.61 -13.95
CA SER A 52 -7.23 -2.42 -13.19
C SER A 52 -6.39 -2.25 -11.93
N GLY A 53 -6.12 -3.33 -11.20
CA GLY A 53 -5.23 -3.32 -10.03
C GLY A 53 -3.79 -2.94 -10.39
N VAL A 54 -3.24 -3.49 -11.48
CA VAL A 54 -1.90 -3.15 -11.97
C VAL A 54 -1.81 -1.67 -12.35
N ILE A 55 -2.74 -1.18 -13.16
CA ILE A 55 -2.75 0.24 -13.60
C ILE A 55 -2.90 1.16 -12.39
N THR A 56 -3.82 0.85 -11.47
CA THR A 56 -4.02 1.65 -10.24
C THR A 56 -2.74 1.70 -9.42
N GLY A 57 -2.08 0.57 -9.23
CA GLY A 57 -0.83 0.50 -8.46
C GLY A 57 0.34 1.22 -9.13
N LEU A 58 0.41 1.19 -10.45
CA LEU A 58 1.40 1.96 -11.22
C LEU A 58 1.15 3.46 -11.09
N LEU A 59 -0.09 3.91 -11.26
CA LEU A 59 -0.44 5.33 -11.10
C LEU A 59 -0.13 5.82 -9.68
N PHE A 60 -0.47 5.01 -8.68
CA PHE A 60 -0.14 5.28 -7.28
C PHE A 60 1.38 5.38 -7.08
N GLY A 61 2.12 4.32 -7.40
CA GLY A 61 3.55 4.23 -7.17
C GLY A 61 4.34 5.30 -7.92
N LEU A 62 4.01 5.54 -9.19
CA LEU A 62 4.67 6.55 -10.00
C LEU A 62 4.36 7.98 -9.53
N GLY A 63 3.17 8.22 -8.98
CA GLY A 63 2.81 9.50 -8.37
C GLY A 63 3.71 9.90 -7.19
N HIS A 64 4.41 8.94 -6.57
CA HIS A 64 5.36 9.16 -5.49
C HIS A 64 6.77 9.48 -5.97
N PHE A 65 6.92 10.18 -7.10
CA PHE A 65 8.23 10.51 -7.68
C PHE A 65 9.15 11.29 -6.71
N TYR A 66 8.59 11.96 -5.70
CA TYR A 66 9.35 12.64 -4.64
C TYR A 66 10.18 11.68 -3.78
N VAL A 67 9.88 10.37 -3.78
CA VAL A 67 10.70 9.34 -3.13
C VAL A 67 12.04 9.16 -3.83
N LEU A 68 12.11 9.42 -5.14
CA LEU A 68 13.32 9.24 -5.94
C LEU A 68 14.51 10.06 -5.44
N PRO A 69 14.41 11.40 -5.24
CA PRO A 69 15.50 12.18 -4.66
C PRO A 69 15.71 11.91 -3.16
N ALA A 70 14.70 11.41 -2.43
CA ALA A 70 14.78 11.20 -0.98
C ALA A 70 15.45 9.87 -0.58
N ALA A 71 15.20 8.80 -1.34
CA ALA A 71 15.61 7.43 -1.00
C ALA A 71 16.42 6.74 -2.13
N GLY A 72 16.56 7.37 -3.29
CA GLY A 72 17.30 6.84 -4.43
C GLY A 72 16.47 5.91 -5.33
N ALA A 73 17.01 5.65 -6.52
CA ALA A 73 16.30 4.92 -7.59
C ALA A 73 15.93 3.49 -7.24
N LEU A 74 16.78 2.78 -6.50
CA LEU A 74 16.51 1.40 -6.08
C LEU A 74 15.33 1.35 -5.11
N ALA A 75 15.35 2.15 -4.05
CA ALA A 75 14.27 2.19 -3.06
C ALA A 75 12.94 2.61 -3.72
N TYR A 76 12.98 3.59 -4.62
CA TYR A 76 11.81 4.01 -5.39
C TYR A 76 11.27 2.89 -6.28
N GLY A 77 12.14 2.21 -7.05
CA GLY A 77 11.71 1.09 -7.90
C GLY A 77 11.06 -0.03 -7.11
N VAL A 78 11.65 -0.39 -5.96
CA VAL A 78 11.08 -1.41 -5.06
C VAL A 78 9.74 -0.94 -4.47
N PHE A 79 9.64 0.33 -4.06
CA PHE A 79 8.36 0.91 -3.61
C PHE A 79 7.26 0.81 -4.67
N VAL A 80 7.57 1.12 -5.94
CA VAL A 80 6.60 1.00 -7.03
C VAL A 80 6.14 -0.46 -7.20
N VAL A 81 7.06 -1.43 -7.12
CA VAL A 81 6.71 -2.86 -7.17
C VAL A 81 5.80 -3.25 -6.00
N SER A 82 6.10 -2.81 -4.77
CA SER A 82 5.25 -3.01 -3.60
C SER A 82 3.85 -2.43 -3.79
N ALA A 83 3.75 -1.20 -4.29
CA ALA A 83 2.48 -0.51 -4.55
C ALA A 83 1.63 -1.28 -5.58
N VAL A 84 2.26 -1.77 -6.66
CA VAL A 84 1.58 -2.61 -7.66
C VAL A 84 1.09 -3.92 -7.05
N GLY A 85 1.94 -4.64 -6.32
CA GLY A 85 1.56 -5.89 -5.67
C GLY A 85 0.38 -5.71 -4.73
N MET A 86 0.44 -4.73 -3.82
CA MET A 86 -0.64 -4.41 -2.88
C MET A 86 -1.93 -4.01 -3.60
N SER A 87 -1.82 -3.20 -4.65
CA SER A 87 -2.97 -2.78 -5.45
C SER A 87 -3.66 -3.96 -6.12
N VAL A 88 -2.90 -4.89 -6.71
CA VAL A 88 -3.46 -6.12 -7.29
C VAL A 88 -4.11 -7.01 -6.22
N SER A 89 -3.45 -7.22 -5.07
CA SER A 89 -4.03 -7.99 -3.98
C SER A 89 -5.38 -7.42 -3.52
N LEU A 90 -5.44 -6.11 -3.27
CA LEU A 90 -6.66 -5.44 -2.86
C LEU A 90 -7.73 -5.48 -3.94
N ALA A 91 -7.35 -5.32 -5.21
CA ALA A 91 -8.28 -5.42 -6.33
C ALA A 91 -8.96 -6.78 -6.39
N VAL A 92 -8.17 -7.86 -6.28
CA VAL A 92 -8.69 -9.23 -6.33
C VAL A 92 -9.52 -9.55 -5.10
N VAL A 93 -9.04 -9.22 -3.89
CA VAL A 93 -9.73 -9.54 -2.63
C VAL A 93 -11.04 -8.77 -2.48
N THR A 94 -11.15 -7.57 -3.06
CA THR A 94 -12.36 -6.75 -3.01
C THR A 94 -13.25 -6.88 -4.25
N ALA A 95 -12.90 -7.76 -5.18
CA ALA A 95 -13.68 -7.99 -6.39
C ALA A 95 -15.14 -8.36 -6.04
N GLY A 96 -16.09 -7.70 -6.70
CA GLY A 96 -17.53 -7.92 -6.49
C GLY A 96 -18.08 -7.39 -5.14
N ARG A 97 -17.25 -6.83 -4.25
CA ARG A 97 -17.74 -6.20 -3.02
C ARG A 97 -18.39 -4.85 -3.28
N ALA A 98 -19.36 -4.50 -2.44
CA ALA A 98 -19.90 -3.15 -2.40
C ALA A 98 -18.82 -2.09 -2.11
N LEU A 99 -19.07 -0.86 -2.55
CA LEU A 99 -18.09 0.23 -2.54
C LEU A 99 -17.53 0.53 -1.14
N ILE A 100 -18.41 0.63 -0.12
CA ILE A 100 -18.00 1.01 1.24
C ILE A 100 -17.08 -0.07 1.87
N PRO A 101 -17.45 -1.37 1.91
CA PRO A 101 -16.55 -2.41 2.42
C PRO A 101 -15.22 -2.50 1.67
N ARG A 102 -15.23 -2.25 0.34
CA ARG A 102 -14.02 -2.22 -0.49
C ARG A 102 -13.07 -1.11 -0.04
N ILE A 103 -13.56 0.11 0.12
CA ILE A 103 -12.76 1.26 0.59
C ILE A 103 -12.29 1.00 2.02
N ALA A 104 -13.19 0.59 2.93
CA ALA A 104 -12.85 0.36 4.33
C ALA A 104 -11.73 -0.68 4.50
N LEU A 105 -11.81 -1.81 3.78
CA LEU A 105 -10.78 -2.84 3.85
C LEU A 105 -9.43 -2.33 3.33
N ALA A 106 -9.44 -1.60 2.22
CA ALA A 106 -8.22 -1.03 1.65
C ALA A 106 -7.60 0.02 2.59
N THR A 107 -8.42 0.89 3.19
CA THR A 107 -8.00 1.88 4.19
C THR A 107 -7.33 1.22 5.37
N CYS A 108 -7.95 0.19 5.95
CA CYS A 108 -7.37 -0.53 7.09
C CYS A 108 -6.04 -1.18 6.72
N PHE A 109 -5.96 -1.84 5.56
CA PHE A 109 -4.72 -2.49 5.12
C PHE A 109 -3.60 -1.47 4.87
N HIS A 110 -3.88 -0.40 4.13
CA HIS A 110 -2.92 0.67 3.87
C HIS A 110 -2.43 1.31 5.17
N TRP A 111 -3.35 1.67 6.07
CA TRP A 111 -3.00 2.25 7.36
C TRP A 111 -2.11 1.32 8.20
N LEU A 112 -2.38 0.00 8.21
CA LEU A 112 -1.55 -0.97 8.91
C LEU A 112 -0.14 -1.07 8.32
N VAL A 113 0.01 -1.04 6.99
CA VAL A 113 1.32 -1.03 6.32
C VAL A 113 2.11 0.21 6.71
N ASN A 114 1.51 1.40 6.64
CA ASN A 114 2.19 2.65 7.00
C ASN A 114 2.53 2.71 8.50
N SER A 115 1.63 2.22 9.34
CA SER A 115 1.86 2.13 10.79
C SER A 115 2.99 1.18 11.14
N ALA A 116 3.06 0.01 10.48
CA ALA A 116 4.16 -0.94 10.66
C ALA A 116 5.49 -0.33 10.20
N MET A 117 5.52 0.36 9.05
CA MET A 117 6.71 1.08 8.59
C MET A 117 7.20 2.12 9.60
N LEU A 118 6.29 2.94 10.14
CA LEU A 118 6.64 3.95 11.12
C LEU A 118 7.19 3.34 12.42
N LEU A 119 6.50 2.32 12.96
CA LEU A 119 6.74 1.80 14.31
C LEU A 119 7.91 0.81 14.37
N LEU A 120 8.15 0.07 13.28
CA LEU A 120 9.07 -1.07 13.30
C LEU A 120 10.28 -0.89 12.37
N PHE A 121 10.20 0.01 11.38
CA PHE A 121 11.16 0.07 10.27
C PHE A 121 11.55 1.49 9.85
N SER A 122 11.48 2.46 10.77
CA SER A 122 11.76 3.88 10.49
C SER A 122 13.26 4.24 10.47
N ASP A 123 14.14 3.34 10.90
CA ASP A 123 15.60 3.55 10.83
C ASP A 123 16.14 3.29 9.40
N GLY A 124 17.13 4.08 8.97
CA GLY A 124 17.58 4.17 7.56
C GLY A 124 17.85 2.83 6.86
N ASP A 125 18.77 2.01 7.39
CA ASP A 125 19.17 0.75 6.73
C ASP A 125 18.09 -0.33 6.78
N VAL A 126 17.27 -0.35 7.85
CA VAL A 126 16.16 -1.31 7.98
C VAL A 126 14.99 -0.96 7.06
N SER A 127 14.84 0.32 6.69
CA SER A 127 13.75 0.78 5.82
C SER A 127 13.85 0.21 4.39
N LEU A 128 15.06 0.10 3.82
CA LEU A 128 15.26 -0.47 2.49
C LEU A 128 15.01 -1.99 2.49
N LEU A 129 15.61 -2.71 3.43
CA LEU A 129 15.40 -4.16 3.57
C LEU A 129 13.93 -4.49 3.82
N TRP A 130 13.25 -3.69 4.63
CA TRP A 130 11.81 -3.79 4.82
C TRP A 130 11.04 -3.58 3.52
N THR A 131 11.36 -2.52 2.76
CA THR A 131 10.67 -2.21 1.49
C THR A 131 10.84 -3.35 0.48
N ILE A 132 12.02 -3.98 0.43
CA ILE A 132 12.28 -5.18 -0.39
C ILE A 132 11.41 -6.36 0.07
N ASN A 133 11.38 -6.65 1.37
CA ASN A 133 10.55 -7.73 1.90
C ASN A 133 9.05 -7.47 1.67
N LEU A 134 8.61 -6.21 1.77
CA LEU A 134 7.26 -5.81 1.46
C LEU A 134 6.94 -6.02 -0.02
N ALA A 135 7.86 -5.70 -0.93
CA ALA A 135 7.68 -5.95 -2.36
C ALA A 135 7.50 -7.44 -2.64
N ILE A 136 8.37 -8.27 -2.05
CA ILE A 136 8.29 -9.74 -2.18
C ILE A 136 6.96 -10.25 -1.63
N ALA A 137 6.57 -9.83 -0.42
CA ALA A 137 5.32 -10.23 0.21
C ALA A 137 4.11 -9.78 -0.62
N ALA A 138 4.08 -8.54 -1.09
CA ALA A 138 2.99 -7.99 -1.90
C ALA A 138 2.83 -8.75 -3.22
N VAL A 139 3.92 -9.07 -3.91
CA VAL A 139 3.89 -9.88 -5.13
C VAL A 139 3.43 -11.31 -4.84
N ALA A 140 3.91 -11.92 -3.78
CA ALA A 140 3.49 -13.28 -3.38
C ALA A 140 2.00 -13.31 -3.01
N THR A 141 1.51 -12.33 -2.24
CA THR A 141 0.09 -12.19 -1.88
C THR A 141 -0.77 -11.93 -3.11
N ALA A 142 -0.31 -11.10 -4.06
CA ALA A 142 -1.01 -10.90 -5.33
C ALA A 142 -1.14 -12.20 -6.13
N GLY A 143 -0.06 -12.99 -6.22
CA GLY A 143 -0.07 -14.30 -6.86
C GLY A 143 -1.02 -15.29 -6.17
N GLY A 144 -0.95 -15.39 -4.85
CA GLY A 144 -1.85 -16.26 -4.06
C GLY A 144 -3.32 -15.84 -4.18
N ALA A 145 -3.61 -14.55 -4.05
CA ALA A 145 -4.97 -14.02 -4.21
C ALA A 145 -5.52 -14.31 -5.62
N LEU A 146 -4.69 -14.15 -6.66
CA LEU A 146 -5.06 -14.46 -8.04
C LEU A 146 -5.40 -15.95 -8.21
N LEU A 147 -4.56 -16.85 -7.68
CA LEU A 147 -4.81 -18.30 -7.76
C LEU A 147 -6.15 -18.67 -7.11
N LEU A 148 -6.44 -18.14 -5.92
CA LEU A 148 -7.70 -18.37 -5.21
C LEU A 148 -8.90 -17.79 -5.96
N PHE A 149 -8.75 -16.61 -6.54
CA PHE A 149 -9.80 -15.98 -7.35
C PHE A 149 -10.10 -16.80 -8.61
N MET A 150 -9.07 -17.31 -9.28
CA MET A 150 -9.23 -18.18 -10.45
C MET A 150 -9.86 -19.53 -10.08
N SER A 151 -9.51 -20.13 -8.94
CA SER A 151 -10.11 -21.39 -8.49
C SER A 151 -11.58 -21.25 -8.13
N GLY A 152 -11.99 -20.14 -7.50
CA GLY A 152 -13.39 -19.88 -7.16
C GLY A 152 -14.28 -19.79 -8.40
N ARG A 153 -13.81 -19.12 -9.46
CA ARG A 153 -14.57 -18.97 -10.71
C ARG A 153 -14.72 -20.25 -11.53
N ARG A 154 -13.84 -21.24 -11.33
CA ARG A 154 -13.96 -22.57 -11.96
C ARG A 154 -15.01 -23.47 -11.29
N GLY A 155 -15.36 -23.19 -10.03
CA GLY A 155 -16.38 -23.94 -9.29
C GLY A 155 -17.82 -23.57 -9.65
N GLU A 156 -18.06 -22.39 -10.22
CA GLU A 156 -19.39 -21.87 -10.57
C GLU A 156 -19.86 -22.26 -11.99
N SER A 157 -19.04 -23.01 -12.75
CA SER A 157 -19.33 -23.44 -14.13
C SER A 157 -19.82 -24.88 -14.25
N HIS A 158 -20.28 -25.49 -13.15
CA HIS A 158 -20.88 -26.82 -13.08
C HIS A 158 -22.26 -26.75 -12.44
#